data_AF-A0A3M0WSD7-F1
#
_entry.id   AF-A0A3M0WSD7-F1
#
_cell.length_a   1.000
_cell.length_b   1.000
_cell.length_c   1.000
_cell.angle_alpha   90.00
_cell.angle_beta   90.00
_cell.angle_gamma   90.00
#
_symmetry.space_group_name_H-M   'P 1'
#
loop_
_entity.id
_entity.type
_entity.pdbx_description
1 polymer ?
#
loop_
_entity_poly.entity_id
_entity_poly.type
_entity_poly.pdbx_seq_one_letter_code
_entity_poly.pdbx_strand_id
1 'polypeptide(L)'
;MIDLTKYSLPAGKNGKTLIPQIRPPLPRQKGGVEFDIYDYEMLFSDPGTKELIREGKTIGCFYIESPGMRSLLRRLSCDTFEMLTAASSVIRPGVAESGMMQEFIARHKDPKRRKYLVPEIEKYLGETYGVMIYQEDVIKVAHHIAGLTLEEADLLRRAMSGKMRSHKAMEKVKEKFFASCKERGLGKYESNELWRQIESFAGYAFCKAHSASFALLSFQVAYLKVHYPAEFMAGVLSNGGGYYSSAVYIQEAKRMGLRVLLPSVNRSTYEYHGFDKVIRIGLMAVKMLSKKTAQKIVREREKNGVYQNLHDFLERTQTGYEETAVLIKCGAMDCFGKTRPTLMRLLDVYFRHRELINPENVDLFAGEISELEKKVETKTQYSINEICAIEYETFGYMVSRHPLNFFERYIERNDILKAKDMPKMDGKRVKMIGWFMTSKRIKTKKGEIMKFLSLEDLTGTFEAVLFPKVYSHVADLTMSMGPYLLQGIVDMENGFNLVVEKLAVLSAKEINVSLEKDSSENQYFGDVEKITEEEFALVDSLDKEKIRTAYLG
;
A
#
# COMPACT_ATOMS: atom_id res chain seq x y z
N MET A 1 24.93 34.64 -24.64
CA MET A 1 25.26 33.26 -24.20
C MET A 1 26.29 33.39 -23.09
N ILE A 2 25.99 32.90 -21.88
CA ILE A 2 26.96 32.92 -20.78
C ILE A 2 27.97 31.80 -21.04
N ASP A 3 29.26 32.15 -21.10
CA ASP A 3 30.36 31.20 -21.19
C ASP A 3 30.51 30.49 -19.84
N LEU A 4 29.98 29.27 -19.77
CA LEU A 4 29.99 28.44 -18.56
C LEU A 4 31.40 28.02 -18.13
N THR A 5 32.41 28.14 -19.00
CA THR A 5 33.81 27.83 -18.63
C THR A 5 34.42 28.87 -17.69
N LYS A 6 33.79 30.04 -17.57
CA LYS A 6 34.23 31.14 -16.68
C LYS A 6 33.27 31.39 -15.52
N TYR A 7 32.24 30.55 -15.35
CA TYR A 7 31.26 30.73 -14.29
C TYR A 7 31.78 30.13 -12.98
N SER A 8 32.23 31.00 -12.06
CA SER A 8 32.49 30.66 -10.66
C SER A 8 31.27 30.97 -9.81
N LEU A 9 30.86 30.03 -8.95
CA LEU A 9 29.82 30.28 -7.94
C LEU A 9 30.21 31.49 -7.06
N PRO A 10 29.28 32.38 -6.69
CA PRO A 10 29.59 33.50 -5.81
C PRO A 10 30.19 33.00 -4.50
N ALA A 11 31.41 33.41 -4.18
CA ALA A 11 32.03 33.11 -2.90
C ALA A 11 31.23 33.76 -1.78
N GLY A 12 30.71 32.96 -0.83
CA GLY A 12 30.14 33.49 0.39
C GLY A 12 31.21 34.18 1.24
N LYS A 13 30.79 35.06 2.17
CA LYS A 13 31.66 35.92 3.00
C LYS A 13 32.82 35.22 3.75
N ASN A 14 32.90 33.88 3.75
CA ASN A 14 33.94 33.09 4.43
C ASN A 14 34.58 32.01 3.52
N GLY A 15 34.61 32.17 2.19
CA GLY A 15 35.25 31.21 1.28
C GLY A 15 34.51 29.86 1.13
N LYS A 16 33.33 29.71 1.74
CA LYS A 16 32.42 28.58 1.50
C LYS A 16 31.48 28.91 0.35
N THR A 17 31.36 27.98 -0.59
CA THR A 17 30.40 28.03 -1.70
C THR A 17 29.00 28.18 -1.14
N LEU A 18 28.32 29.29 -1.46
CA LEU A 18 26.89 29.46 -1.18
C LEU A 18 26.12 28.55 -2.14
N ILE A 19 25.82 27.32 -1.73
CA ILE A 19 24.75 26.56 -2.37
C ILE A 19 23.47 27.33 -2.03
N PRO A 20 22.77 27.91 -3.01
CA PRO A 20 21.50 28.59 -2.74
C PRO A 20 20.57 27.54 -2.14
N GLN A 21 20.18 27.70 -0.88
CA GLN A 21 19.08 26.92 -0.33
C GLN A 21 17.81 27.35 -1.08
N ILE A 22 17.47 26.59 -2.13
CA ILE A 22 16.30 26.84 -2.99
C ILE A 22 15.00 26.79 -2.18
N ARG A 23 15.03 26.15 -1.00
CA ARG A 23 13.94 26.14 -0.03
C ARG A 23 14.51 26.34 1.37
N PRO A 24 13.81 27.05 2.27
CA PRO A 24 14.16 27.02 3.68
C PRO A 24 14.23 25.55 4.14
N PRO A 25 15.20 25.18 4.98
CA PRO A 25 15.22 23.85 5.57
C PRO A 25 13.86 23.62 6.25
N LEU A 26 13.24 22.46 5.98
CA LEU A 26 12.06 22.04 6.72
C LEU A 26 12.37 22.21 8.21
N PRO A 27 11.50 22.87 9.00
CA PRO A 27 11.74 23.07 10.42
C PRO A 27 12.01 21.72 11.07
N ARG A 28 13.26 21.47 11.47
CA ARG A 28 13.62 20.27 12.22
C ARG A 28 13.22 20.55 13.66
N GLN A 29 12.01 20.16 14.07
CA GLN A 29 11.72 20.01 15.50
C GLN A 29 12.61 18.86 16.00
N LYS A 30 13.78 19.21 16.52
CA LYS A 30 14.70 18.26 17.18
C LYS A 30 14.23 17.88 18.60
N GLY A 31 13.07 18.34 19.03
CA GLY A 31 12.51 17.96 20.33
C GLY A 31 11.88 16.58 20.25
N GLY A 32 12.49 15.58 20.90
CA GLY A 32 11.82 14.33 21.26
C GLY A 32 12.18 13.06 20.46
N VAL A 33 13.12 13.10 19.52
CA VAL A 33 13.58 11.90 18.78
C VAL A 33 15.10 11.81 18.75
N GLU A 34 15.63 10.64 19.13
CA GLU A 34 17.07 10.39 19.34
C GLU A 34 17.82 9.89 18.08
N PHE A 35 17.30 10.13 16.86
CA PHE A 35 17.94 9.68 15.62
C PHE A 35 17.93 10.77 14.53
N ASP A 36 18.90 10.70 13.61
CA ASP A 36 18.93 11.52 12.39
C ASP A 36 18.54 10.66 11.17
N ILE A 37 17.41 10.96 10.54
CA ILE A 37 16.95 10.26 9.34
C ILE A 37 17.89 10.46 8.13
N TYR A 38 18.87 11.36 8.23
CA TYR A 38 19.91 11.55 7.21
C TYR A 38 21.23 10.84 7.53
N ASP A 39 21.31 10.13 8.66
CA ASP A 39 22.40 9.20 8.93
C ASP A 39 22.17 7.89 8.14
N TYR A 40 22.73 7.85 6.94
CA TYR A 40 22.52 6.74 6.02
C TYR A 40 23.19 5.44 6.46
N GLU A 41 24.32 5.52 7.18
CA GLU A 41 25.01 4.32 7.68
C GLU A 41 24.16 3.62 8.74
N MET A 42 23.55 4.39 9.65
CA MET A 42 22.57 3.89 10.61
C MET A 42 21.39 3.20 9.90
N LEU A 43 20.78 3.87 8.92
CA LEU A 43 19.62 3.32 8.19
C LEU A 43 19.94 2.05 7.41
N PHE A 44 21.07 2.04 6.70
CA PHE A 44 21.50 0.89 5.89
C PHE A 44 22.09 -0.24 6.72
N SER A 45 22.35 -0.02 8.01
CA SER A 45 22.86 -1.05 8.91
C SER A 45 21.78 -1.63 9.83
N ASP A 46 20.65 -0.93 10.01
CA ASP A 46 19.58 -1.32 10.91
C ASP A 46 18.99 -2.73 10.58
N PRO A 47 19.11 -3.71 11.50
CA PRO A 47 18.65 -5.07 11.27
C PRO A 47 17.15 -5.18 11.01
N GLY A 48 16.33 -4.40 11.73
CA GLY A 48 14.87 -4.46 11.60
C GLY A 48 14.40 -3.93 10.24
N THR A 49 14.99 -2.85 9.75
CA THR A 49 14.72 -2.29 8.42
C THR A 49 15.09 -3.29 7.32
N LYS A 50 16.26 -3.92 7.44
CA LYS A 50 16.70 -4.98 6.51
C LYS A 50 15.74 -6.17 6.50
N GLU A 51 15.32 -6.64 7.67
CA GLU A 51 14.37 -7.74 7.80
C GLU A 51 13.02 -7.40 7.16
N LEU A 52 12.47 -6.22 7.44
CA LEU A 52 11.22 -5.76 6.86
C LEU A 52 11.25 -5.75 5.33
N ILE A 53 12.35 -5.25 4.73
CA ILE A 53 12.55 -5.22 3.28
C ILE A 53 12.73 -6.64 2.73
N ARG A 54 13.58 -7.47 3.37
CA ARG A 54 13.87 -8.85 2.98
C ARG A 54 12.60 -9.70 2.93
N GLU A 55 11.69 -9.51 3.87
CA GLU A 55 10.42 -10.24 3.93
C GLU A 55 9.32 -9.63 3.03
N GLY A 56 9.58 -8.48 2.41
CA GLY A 56 8.60 -7.77 1.59
C GLY A 56 7.40 -7.27 2.41
N LYS A 57 7.61 -6.96 3.70
CA LYS A 57 6.61 -6.37 4.62
C LYS A 57 6.53 -4.84 4.44
N THR A 58 6.51 -4.39 3.20
CA THR A 58 6.73 -2.99 2.80
C THR A 58 5.45 -2.26 2.38
N ILE A 59 4.26 -2.76 2.76
CA ILE A 59 2.99 -2.02 2.54
C ILE A 59 3.08 -0.65 3.24
N GLY A 60 2.75 0.43 2.53
CA GLY A 60 2.90 1.82 3.00
C GLY A 60 4.29 2.40 2.76
N CYS A 61 5.30 1.58 2.42
CA CYS A 61 6.65 2.06 2.11
C CYS A 61 6.71 2.55 0.66
N PHE A 62 7.03 3.83 0.49
CA PHE A 62 7.21 4.47 -0.80
C PHE A 62 8.06 3.64 -1.76
N TYR A 63 7.59 3.55 -3.02
CA TYR A 63 8.25 2.90 -4.15
C TYR A 63 8.34 1.36 -4.09
N ILE A 64 8.21 0.76 -2.91
CA ILE A 64 8.47 -0.67 -2.68
C ILE A 64 7.29 -1.47 -2.13
N GLU A 65 6.08 -0.90 -2.16
CA GLU A 65 4.88 -1.54 -1.60
C GLU A 65 4.07 -2.42 -2.57
N SER A 66 4.27 -2.30 -3.89
CA SER A 66 3.46 -3.06 -4.86
C SER A 66 3.64 -4.58 -4.71
N PRO A 67 2.61 -5.40 -5.01
CA PRO A 67 2.69 -6.86 -4.90
C PRO A 67 3.90 -7.48 -5.62
N GLY A 68 4.13 -7.06 -6.86
CA GLY A 68 5.25 -7.54 -7.67
C GLY A 68 6.61 -7.15 -7.07
N MET A 69 6.74 -5.93 -6.54
CA MET A 69 7.96 -5.50 -5.86
C MET A 69 8.19 -6.29 -4.57
N ARG A 70 7.18 -6.42 -3.71
CA ARG A 70 7.26 -7.21 -2.47
C ARG A 70 7.70 -8.64 -2.73
N SER A 71 7.16 -9.27 -3.77
CA SER A 71 7.56 -10.61 -4.21
C SER A 71 9.02 -10.65 -4.69
N LEU A 72 9.45 -9.65 -5.46
CA LEU A 72 10.83 -9.52 -5.91
C LEU A 72 11.82 -9.36 -4.74
N LEU A 73 11.50 -8.51 -3.76
CA LEU A 73 12.33 -8.30 -2.56
C LEU A 73 12.57 -9.61 -1.81
N ARG A 74 11.52 -10.42 -1.61
CA ARG A 74 11.64 -11.76 -1.01
C ARG A 74 12.51 -12.69 -1.83
N ARG A 75 12.32 -12.74 -3.16
CA ARG A 75 13.10 -13.60 -4.06
C ARG A 75 14.59 -13.24 -4.08
N LEU A 76 14.91 -11.96 -3.88
CA LEU A 76 16.27 -11.45 -3.77
C LEU A 76 16.81 -11.45 -2.34
N SER A 77 16.00 -11.81 -1.33
CA SER A 77 16.37 -11.63 0.08
C SER A 77 16.98 -10.26 0.36
N CYS A 78 16.38 -9.21 -0.23
CA CYS A 78 16.98 -7.89 -0.36
C CYS A 78 17.25 -7.25 1.02
N ASP A 79 18.52 -6.94 1.31
CA ASP A 79 18.92 -6.33 2.58
C ASP A 79 20.04 -5.27 2.46
N THR A 80 20.41 -4.89 1.23
CA THR A 80 21.36 -3.81 0.97
C THR A 80 20.76 -2.70 0.12
N PHE A 81 21.34 -1.51 0.22
CA PHE A 81 20.95 -0.34 -0.56
C PHE A 81 21.12 -0.58 -2.07
N GLU A 82 22.22 -1.20 -2.47
CA GLU A 82 22.54 -1.53 -3.85
C GLU A 82 21.53 -2.54 -4.42
N MET A 83 21.19 -3.57 -3.64
CA MET A 83 20.20 -4.57 -4.05
C MET A 83 18.81 -3.97 -4.22
N LEU A 84 18.40 -3.06 -3.32
CA LEU A 84 17.12 -2.36 -3.46
C LEU A 84 17.09 -1.44 -4.70
N THR A 85 18.21 -0.78 -4.96
CA THR A 85 18.40 0.06 -6.14
C THR A 85 18.32 -0.78 -7.43
N ALA A 86 18.87 -1.98 -7.44
CA ALA A 86 18.76 -2.92 -8.56
C ALA A 86 17.33 -3.47 -8.70
N ALA A 87 16.72 -3.93 -7.60
CA ALA A 87 15.36 -4.48 -7.58
C ALA A 87 14.32 -3.51 -8.17
N SER A 88 14.38 -2.23 -7.78
CA SER A 88 13.52 -1.16 -8.31
C SER A 88 13.74 -0.84 -9.79
N SER A 89 14.93 -1.11 -10.31
CA SER A 89 15.22 -0.93 -11.73
C SER A 89 14.73 -2.10 -12.57
N VAL A 90 14.80 -3.35 -12.08
CA VAL A 90 14.48 -4.55 -12.86
C VAL A 90 13.00 -4.94 -12.90
N ILE A 91 12.16 -4.50 -11.94
CA ILE A 91 10.73 -4.90 -11.83
C ILE A 91 9.82 -4.35 -12.95
N ARG A 92 10.40 -3.83 -14.03
CA ARG A 92 9.69 -3.12 -15.10
C ARG A 92 9.24 -4.07 -16.20
N PRO A 93 8.12 -3.77 -16.89
CA PRO A 93 7.57 -4.66 -17.92
C PRO A 93 8.59 -5.18 -18.94
N GLY A 94 9.40 -4.31 -19.57
CA GLY A 94 10.36 -4.75 -20.59
C GLY A 94 11.59 -5.49 -20.08
N VAL A 95 12.05 -5.21 -18.85
CA VAL A 95 13.17 -5.95 -18.24
C VAL A 95 12.71 -7.35 -17.79
N ALA A 96 11.45 -7.48 -17.36
CA ALA A 96 10.84 -8.76 -17.06
C ALA A 96 10.60 -9.61 -18.34
N GLU A 97 10.18 -8.97 -19.44
CA GLU A 97 9.90 -9.65 -20.72
C GLU A 97 11.15 -10.17 -21.44
N SER A 98 12.29 -9.48 -21.30
CA SER A 98 13.58 -9.86 -21.89
C SER A 98 14.30 -11.00 -21.14
N GLY A 99 13.77 -11.44 -19.98
CA GLY A 99 14.36 -12.48 -19.16
C GLY A 99 15.51 -12.01 -18.26
N MET A 100 15.95 -10.75 -18.38
CA MET A 100 17.05 -10.19 -17.58
C MET A 100 16.75 -10.20 -16.08
N MET A 101 15.51 -9.90 -15.68
CA MET A 101 15.11 -9.98 -14.28
C MET A 101 15.32 -11.39 -13.71
N GLN A 102 15.01 -12.43 -14.50
CA GLN A 102 15.15 -13.81 -14.04
C GLN A 102 16.61 -14.25 -14.00
N GLU A 103 17.41 -13.81 -14.97
CA GLU A 103 18.85 -14.04 -14.97
C GLU A 103 19.53 -13.36 -13.77
N PHE A 104 19.16 -12.11 -13.46
CA PHE A 104 19.66 -11.40 -12.29
C PHE A 104 19.35 -12.16 -10.99
N ILE A 105 18.10 -12.61 -10.82
CA ILE A 105 17.69 -13.40 -9.65
C ILE A 105 18.43 -14.73 -9.60
N ALA A 106 18.60 -15.43 -10.72
CA ALA A 106 19.30 -16.70 -10.78
C ALA A 106 20.78 -16.57 -10.39
N ARG A 107 21.47 -15.53 -10.89
CA ARG A 107 22.88 -15.24 -10.55
C ARG A 107 23.07 -14.73 -9.14
N HIS A 108 22.07 -14.03 -8.60
CA HIS A 108 22.07 -13.64 -7.21
C HIS A 108 22.02 -14.87 -6.30
N LYS A 109 21.07 -15.79 -6.55
CA LYS A 109 20.85 -17.02 -5.76
C LYS A 109 21.96 -18.06 -5.91
N ASP A 110 22.54 -18.19 -7.11
CA ASP A 110 23.59 -19.18 -7.40
C ASP A 110 24.85 -18.50 -7.94
N PRO A 111 25.90 -18.33 -7.11
CA PRO A 111 27.18 -17.80 -7.54
C PRO A 111 27.81 -18.55 -8.72
N LYS A 112 27.54 -19.85 -8.90
CA LYS A 112 28.08 -20.64 -10.03
C LYS A 112 27.51 -20.21 -11.39
N ARG A 113 26.39 -19.50 -11.39
CA ARG A 113 25.77 -18.92 -12.59
C ARG A 113 26.34 -17.56 -12.98
N ARG A 114 27.21 -16.95 -12.15
CA ARG A 114 27.87 -15.66 -12.44
C ARG A 114 28.97 -15.84 -13.48
N LYS A 115 28.56 -16.17 -14.70
CA LYS A 115 29.45 -16.31 -15.84
C LYS A 115 29.51 -14.99 -16.59
N TYR A 116 30.70 -14.43 -16.65
CA TYR A 116 30.98 -13.21 -17.39
C TYR A 116 31.41 -13.58 -18.80
N LEU A 117 30.89 -12.84 -19.79
CA LEU A 117 31.21 -13.05 -21.19
C LEU A 117 32.70 -12.79 -21.47
N VAL A 118 33.25 -11.76 -20.83
CA VAL A 118 34.69 -11.51 -20.70
C VAL A 118 35.02 -11.15 -19.25
N PRO A 119 36.21 -11.51 -18.73
CA PRO A 119 36.55 -11.29 -17.31
C PRO A 119 36.42 -9.83 -16.86
N GLU A 120 36.73 -8.88 -17.74
CA GLU A 120 36.69 -7.45 -17.44
C GLU A 120 35.29 -6.93 -17.07
N ILE A 121 34.21 -7.62 -17.47
CA ILE A 121 32.83 -7.23 -17.13
C ILE A 121 32.62 -7.25 -15.62
N GLU A 122 33.24 -8.19 -14.91
CA GLU A 122 33.11 -8.32 -13.46
C GLU A 122 33.50 -7.03 -12.73
N LYS A 123 34.55 -6.34 -13.21
CA LYS A 123 35.03 -5.08 -12.63
C LYS A 123 33.97 -3.97 -12.69
N TYR A 124 33.15 -3.93 -13.73
CA TYR A 124 32.22 -2.82 -13.99
C TYR A 124 30.77 -3.12 -13.65
N LEU A 125 30.37 -4.40 -13.76
CA LEU A 125 29.02 -4.92 -13.54
C LEU A 125 28.98 -5.98 -12.43
N GLY A 126 30.00 -6.06 -11.57
CA GLY A 126 30.06 -7.03 -10.46
C GLY A 126 28.88 -6.89 -9.50
N GLU A 127 28.49 -5.64 -9.19
CA GLU A 127 27.32 -5.30 -8.36
C GLU A 127 26.02 -5.91 -8.87
N THR A 128 25.90 -6.11 -10.19
CA THR A 128 24.71 -6.63 -10.86
C THR A 128 24.94 -8.02 -11.45
N TYR A 129 25.98 -8.73 -11.00
CA TYR A 129 26.34 -10.07 -11.46
C TYR A 129 26.56 -10.18 -12.98
N GLY A 130 27.03 -9.10 -13.61
CA GLY A 130 27.25 -9.03 -15.04
C GLY A 130 25.98 -8.79 -15.88
N VAL A 131 24.84 -8.52 -15.24
CA VAL A 131 23.58 -8.17 -15.92
C VAL A 131 23.50 -6.65 -16.03
N MET A 132 23.26 -6.13 -17.23
CA MET A 132 23.04 -4.69 -17.42
C MET A 132 21.65 -4.31 -16.88
N ILE A 133 21.61 -3.41 -15.90
CA ILE A 133 20.38 -2.94 -15.22
C ILE A 133 20.22 -1.42 -15.34
N TYR A 134 21.31 -0.71 -15.56
CA TYR A 134 21.32 0.74 -15.63
C TYR A 134 21.73 1.29 -17.00
N GLN A 135 21.30 2.51 -17.28
CA GLN A 135 21.81 3.29 -18.42
C GLN A 135 23.33 3.47 -18.36
N GLU A 136 23.85 3.65 -17.16
CA GLU A 136 25.27 3.78 -16.87
C GLU A 136 26.04 2.47 -17.13
N ASP A 137 25.40 1.30 -17.03
CA ASP A 137 26.02 0.01 -17.35
C ASP A 137 26.32 -0.12 -18.85
N VAL A 138 25.40 0.35 -19.70
CA VAL A 138 25.62 0.42 -21.15
C VAL A 138 26.82 1.29 -21.47
N ILE A 139 26.94 2.45 -20.82
CA ILE A 139 28.08 3.35 -21.03
C ILE A 139 29.38 2.68 -20.59
N LYS A 140 29.41 2.03 -19.42
CA LYS A 140 30.59 1.31 -18.91
C LYS A 140 31.03 0.21 -19.86
N VAL A 141 30.10 -0.61 -20.36
CA VAL A 141 30.42 -1.70 -21.29
C VAL A 141 30.92 -1.15 -22.63
N ALA A 142 30.21 -0.17 -23.19
CA ALA A 142 30.59 0.46 -24.46
C ALA A 142 32.00 1.08 -24.40
N HIS A 143 32.32 1.77 -23.30
CA HIS A 143 33.61 2.44 -23.15
C HIS A 143 34.74 1.47 -22.74
N HIS A 144 34.55 0.76 -21.64
CA HIS A 144 35.63 -0.02 -21.04
C HIS A 144 35.84 -1.38 -21.68
N ILE A 145 34.81 -2.01 -22.24
CA ILE A 145 34.89 -3.34 -22.85
C ILE A 145 35.03 -3.22 -24.37
N ALA A 146 34.09 -2.52 -25.01
CA ALA A 146 34.08 -2.37 -26.47
C ALA A 146 35.08 -1.33 -26.99
N GLY A 147 35.54 -0.40 -26.15
CA GLY A 147 36.58 0.57 -26.52
C GLY A 147 36.09 1.88 -27.16
N LEU A 148 34.78 2.17 -27.10
CA LEU A 148 34.25 3.46 -27.55
C LEU A 148 34.70 4.62 -26.66
N THR A 149 34.67 5.85 -27.15
CA THR A 149 34.85 7.03 -26.28
C THR A 149 33.62 7.23 -25.38
N LEU A 150 33.74 7.99 -24.28
CA LEU A 150 32.58 8.30 -23.42
C LEU A 150 31.48 9.06 -24.16
N GLU A 151 31.85 9.93 -25.11
CA GLU A 151 30.90 10.66 -25.95
C GLU A 151 30.10 9.69 -26.84
N GLU A 152 30.79 8.73 -27.47
CA GLU A 152 30.17 7.69 -28.30
C GLU A 152 29.31 6.75 -27.49
N ALA A 153 29.76 6.36 -26.29
CA ALA A 153 29.01 5.51 -25.38
C ALA A 153 27.71 6.18 -24.90
N ASP A 154 27.74 7.50 -24.61
CA ASP A 154 26.52 8.23 -24.28
C ASP A 154 25.63 8.49 -25.52
N LEU A 155 26.21 8.66 -26.71
CA LEU A 155 25.45 8.71 -27.96
C LEU A 155 24.71 7.40 -28.20
N LEU A 156 25.37 6.25 -27.99
CA LEU A 156 24.76 4.92 -28.03
C LEU A 156 23.58 4.87 -27.07
N ARG A 157 23.77 5.18 -25.77
CA ARG A 157 22.69 5.21 -24.77
C ARG A 157 21.50 6.08 -25.20
N ARG A 158 21.75 7.28 -25.75
CA ARG A 158 20.70 8.18 -26.24
C ARG A 158 19.94 7.61 -27.43
N ALA A 159 20.64 6.97 -28.37
CA ALA A 159 20.04 6.28 -29.50
C ALA A 159 19.15 5.11 -29.04
N MET A 160 19.63 4.30 -28.08
CA MET A 160 18.88 3.19 -27.49
C MET A 160 17.61 3.63 -26.74
N SER A 161 17.58 4.86 -26.23
CA SER A 161 16.43 5.40 -25.48
C SER A 161 15.30 5.91 -26.39
N GLY A 162 15.41 5.76 -27.71
CA GLY A 162 14.42 6.21 -28.70
C GLY A 162 14.34 7.73 -28.88
N LYS A 163 15.20 8.49 -28.18
CA LYS A 163 15.24 9.97 -28.22
C LYS A 163 15.99 10.53 -29.42
N MET A 164 16.73 9.71 -30.16
CA MET A 164 17.31 10.05 -31.47
C MET A 164 16.89 9.03 -32.52
N ARG A 165 16.04 9.45 -33.47
CA ARG A 165 15.51 8.62 -34.57
C ARG A 165 16.23 8.86 -35.89
N SER A 166 17.56 8.86 -35.91
CA SER A 166 18.27 8.73 -37.19
C SER A 166 18.83 7.32 -37.28
N HIS A 167 18.17 6.47 -38.08
CA HIS A 167 18.63 5.11 -38.38
C HIS A 167 20.10 5.09 -38.85
N LYS A 168 20.53 6.15 -39.55
CA LYS A 168 21.92 6.34 -39.99
C LYS A 168 22.90 6.57 -38.84
N ALA A 169 22.49 7.26 -37.77
CA ALA A 169 23.36 7.47 -36.61
C ALA A 169 23.55 6.17 -35.82
N MET A 170 22.49 5.36 -35.71
CA MET A 170 22.55 4.05 -35.06
C MET A 170 23.47 3.07 -35.78
N GLU A 171 23.35 2.97 -37.11
CA GLU A 171 24.23 2.10 -37.91
C GLU A 171 25.70 2.51 -37.77
N LYS A 172 26.02 3.81 -37.81
CA LYS A 172 27.39 4.28 -37.59
C LYS A 172 27.95 3.90 -36.22
N VAL A 173 27.14 4.03 -35.16
CA VAL A 173 27.57 3.66 -33.81
C VAL A 173 27.75 2.13 -33.71
N LYS A 174 26.88 1.35 -34.36
CA LYS A 174 26.99 -0.11 -34.42
C LYS A 174 28.26 -0.57 -35.14
N GLU A 175 28.52 -0.03 -36.33
CA GLU A 175 29.75 -0.32 -37.09
C GLU A 175 30.99 0.00 -36.27
N LYS A 176 30.99 1.18 -35.62
CA LYS A 176 32.09 1.60 -34.76
C LYS A 176 32.25 0.70 -33.53
N PHE A 177 31.16 0.28 -32.90
CA PHE A 177 31.19 -0.66 -31.77
C PHE A 177 31.91 -1.96 -32.14
N PHE A 178 31.56 -2.57 -33.28
CA PHE A 178 32.20 -3.81 -33.72
C PHE A 178 33.66 -3.60 -34.14
N ALA A 179 33.98 -2.47 -34.76
CA ALA A 179 35.36 -2.11 -35.08
C ALA A 179 36.22 -1.98 -33.81
N SER A 180 35.74 -1.24 -32.80
CA SER A 180 36.45 -1.07 -31.53
C SER A 180 36.57 -2.38 -30.75
N CYS A 181 35.54 -3.25 -30.76
CA CYS A 181 35.64 -4.58 -30.17
C CYS A 181 36.75 -5.41 -30.82
N LYS A 182 36.89 -5.35 -32.16
CA LYS A 182 37.94 -6.05 -32.89
C LYS A 182 39.32 -5.50 -32.56
N GLU A 183 39.49 -4.18 -32.46
CA GLU A 183 40.75 -3.54 -32.05
C GLU A 183 41.15 -3.93 -30.62
N ARG A 184 40.16 -4.12 -29.73
CA ARG A 184 40.32 -4.63 -28.37
C ARG A 184 40.58 -6.14 -28.28
N GLY A 185 40.53 -6.86 -29.40
CA GLY A 185 40.77 -8.30 -29.44
C GLY A 185 39.58 -9.16 -29.00
N LEU A 186 38.36 -8.61 -28.92
CA LEU A 186 37.17 -9.41 -28.62
C LEU A 186 36.81 -10.31 -29.81
N GLY A 187 36.48 -11.56 -29.53
CA GLY A 187 36.00 -12.49 -30.53
C GLY A 187 34.65 -12.08 -31.11
N LYS A 188 34.31 -12.68 -32.26
CA LYS A 188 33.05 -12.39 -32.96
C LYS A 188 31.84 -12.77 -32.11
N TYR A 189 31.91 -13.87 -31.37
CA TYR A 189 30.82 -14.34 -30.51
C TYR A 189 30.54 -13.33 -29.39
N GLU A 190 31.57 -12.92 -28.66
CA GLU A 190 31.50 -11.99 -27.54
C GLU A 190 30.97 -10.62 -27.99
N SER A 191 31.51 -10.10 -29.10
CA SER A 191 31.08 -8.79 -29.64
C SER A 191 29.60 -8.80 -30.04
N ASN A 192 29.13 -9.88 -30.67
CA ASN A 192 27.72 -10.01 -31.07
C ASN A 192 26.80 -10.18 -29.86
N GLU A 193 27.22 -10.95 -28.85
CA GLU A 193 26.44 -11.15 -27.64
C GLU A 193 26.35 -9.87 -26.80
N LEU A 194 27.43 -9.09 -26.67
CA LEU A 194 27.40 -7.77 -26.04
C LEU A 194 26.43 -6.83 -26.75
N TRP A 195 26.51 -6.76 -28.09
CA TRP A 195 25.61 -5.92 -28.87
C TRP A 195 24.16 -6.34 -28.68
N ARG A 196 23.86 -7.65 -28.73
CA ARG A 196 22.52 -8.20 -28.52
C ARG A 196 21.96 -7.80 -27.16
N GLN A 197 22.78 -7.88 -26.10
CA GLN A 197 22.36 -7.49 -24.76
C GLN A 197 22.06 -5.98 -24.69
N ILE A 198 22.92 -5.13 -25.25
CA ILE A 198 22.69 -3.68 -25.33
C ILE A 198 21.40 -3.36 -26.12
N GLU A 199 21.17 -4.05 -27.24
CA GLU A 199 19.98 -3.89 -28.09
C GLU A 199 18.69 -4.29 -27.38
N SER A 200 18.69 -5.43 -26.70
CA SER A 200 17.55 -5.88 -25.90
C SER A 200 17.22 -4.95 -24.72
N PHE A 201 18.17 -4.10 -24.34
CA PHE A 201 18.05 -3.12 -23.26
C PHE A 201 17.48 -1.77 -23.73
N ALA A 202 17.39 -1.55 -25.06
CA ALA A 202 16.80 -0.36 -25.67
C ALA A 202 15.36 -0.13 -25.18
N GLY A 203 15.08 1.09 -24.71
CA GLY A 203 13.74 1.48 -24.23
C GLY A 203 13.41 1.11 -22.78
N TYR A 204 14.21 0.29 -22.09
CA TYR A 204 13.93 -0.14 -20.71
C TYR A 204 15.04 0.16 -19.69
N ALA A 205 16.17 0.69 -20.16
CA ALA A 205 17.28 1.16 -19.33
C ALA A 205 16.87 2.26 -18.33
N PHE A 206 17.21 2.10 -17.06
CA PHE A 206 16.92 3.10 -16.02
C PHE A 206 18.17 3.82 -15.53
N CYS A 207 18.03 5.09 -15.15
CA CYS A 207 19.14 5.86 -14.60
C CYS A 207 19.41 5.43 -13.15
N LYS A 208 20.64 4.99 -12.87
CA LYS A 208 21.05 4.50 -11.54
C LYS A 208 20.87 5.57 -10.48
N ALA A 209 21.30 6.81 -10.75
CA ALA A 209 21.21 7.91 -9.78
C ALA A 209 19.75 8.21 -9.37
N HIS A 210 18.84 8.17 -10.34
CA HIS A 210 17.42 8.34 -10.06
C HIS A 210 16.86 7.18 -9.22
N SER A 211 17.16 5.93 -9.57
CA SER A 211 16.77 4.77 -8.76
C SER A 211 17.31 4.80 -7.34
N ALA A 212 18.58 5.19 -7.18
CA ALA A 212 19.27 5.28 -5.90
C ALA A 212 18.61 6.33 -4.98
N SER A 213 18.22 7.49 -5.54
CA SER A 213 17.50 8.53 -4.77
C SER A 213 16.15 8.04 -4.22
N PHE A 214 15.43 7.20 -4.97
CA PHE A 214 14.15 6.63 -4.53
C PHE A 214 14.36 5.48 -3.54
N ALA A 215 15.37 4.63 -3.76
CA ALA A 215 15.76 3.57 -2.82
C ALA A 215 16.16 4.15 -1.46
N LEU A 216 16.83 5.31 -1.43
CA LEU A 216 17.18 5.99 -0.18
C LEU A 216 15.92 6.40 0.59
N LEU A 217 14.95 7.01 -0.07
CA LEU A 217 13.66 7.34 0.53
C LEU A 217 12.94 6.07 1.02
N SER A 218 13.00 4.97 0.26
CA SER A 218 12.44 3.68 0.67
C SER A 218 13.06 3.13 1.96
N PHE A 219 14.37 3.26 2.15
CA PHE A 219 15.03 2.89 3.41
C PHE A 219 14.59 3.78 4.57
N GLN A 220 14.51 5.09 4.35
CA GLN A 220 14.05 6.04 5.37
C GLN A 220 12.64 5.72 5.86
N VAL A 221 11.70 5.49 4.93
CA VAL A 221 10.31 5.16 5.31
C VAL A 221 10.19 3.75 5.90
N ALA A 222 11.01 2.79 5.45
CA ALA A 222 11.04 1.46 6.05
C ALA A 222 11.56 1.51 7.49
N TYR A 223 12.59 2.31 7.77
CA TYR A 223 13.07 2.55 9.13
C TYR A 223 11.99 3.16 10.02
N LEU A 224 11.29 4.19 9.54
CA LEU A 224 10.16 4.77 10.27
C LEU A 224 9.05 3.74 10.52
N LYS A 225 8.75 2.86 9.55
CA LYS A 225 7.77 1.79 9.72
C LYS A 225 8.18 0.79 10.82
N VAL A 226 9.47 0.51 10.97
CA VAL A 226 9.98 -0.41 12.00
C VAL A 226 9.97 0.23 13.38
N HIS A 227 10.51 1.43 13.50
CA HIS A 227 10.81 2.06 14.80
C HIS A 227 9.69 2.98 15.32
N TYR A 228 8.87 3.52 14.41
CA TYR A 228 7.73 4.40 14.71
C TYR A 228 6.47 3.94 13.97
N PRO A 229 6.05 2.68 14.14
CA PRO A 229 5.02 2.06 13.31
C PRO A 229 3.67 2.77 13.38
N ALA A 230 3.28 3.29 14.55
CA ALA A 230 2.02 3.98 14.76
C ALA A 230 1.99 5.33 14.03
N GLU A 231 3.01 6.15 14.25
CA GLU A 231 3.20 7.46 13.64
C GLU A 231 3.35 7.33 12.12
N PHE A 232 4.13 6.34 11.68
CA PHE A 232 4.31 6.03 10.27
C PHE A 232 2.98 5.69 9.58
N MET A 233 2.23 4.72 10.12
CA MET A 233 0.96 4.31 9.51
C MET A 233 -0.10 5.41 9.59
N ALA A 234 -0.11 6.22 10.65
CA ALA A 234 -0.93 7.43 10.71
C ALA A 234 -0.55 8.43 9.61
N GLY A 235 0.75 8.64 9.35
CA GLY A 235 1.23 9.47 8.25
C GLY A 235 0.81 8.94 6.88
N VAL A 236 0.90 7.63 6.64
CA VAL A 236 0.42 6.98 5.41
C VAL A 236 -1.08 7.22 5.21
N LEU A 237 -1.88 7.03 6.25
CA LEU A 237 -3.34 7.22 6.20
C LEU A 237 -3.72 8.69 5.99
N SER A 238 -3.03 9.63 6.65
CA SER A 238 -3.26 11.07 6.50
C SER A 238 -2.86 11.60 5.13
N ASN A 239 -1.85 11.01 4.48
CA ASN A 239 -1.45 11.39 3.13
C ASN A 239 -2.53 11.08 2.08
N GLY A 240 -3.40 10.08 2.31
CA GLY A 240 -4.53 9.76 1.43
C GLY A 240 -4.17 9.18 0.05
N GLY A 241 -2.88 8.97 -0.22
CA GLY A 241 -2.37 8.35 -1.45
C GLY A 241 -1.73 6.97 -1.22
N GLY A 242 -0.94 6.52 -2.20
CA GLY A 242 -0.24 5.23 -2.17
C GLY A 242 -0.87 4.19 -3.10
N TYR A 243 -0.36 2.96 -3.04
CA TYR A 243 -0.77 1.87 -3.94
C TYR A 243 -2.11 1.24 -3.55
N TYR A 244 -2.40 1.17 -2.25
CA TYR A 244 -3.59 0.51 -1.72
C TYR A 244 -4.62 1.49 -1.16
N SER A 245 -5.86 1.01 -0.98
CA SER A 245 -6.90 1.76 -0.27
C SER A 245 -6.62 1.85 1.23
N SER A 246 -7.21 2.84 1.91
CA SER A 246 -7.09 3.00 3.36
C SER A 246 -7.49 1.75 4.14
N ALA A 247 -8.43 0.96 3.63
CA ALA A 247 -8.83 -0.31 4.25
C ALA A 247 -7.64 -1.26 4.44
N VAL A 248 -6.79 -1.37 3.41
CA VAL A 248 -5.61 -2.24 3.43
C VAL A 248 -4.56 -1.73 4.43
N TYR A 249 -4.34 -0.41 4.50
CA TYR A 249 -3.41 0.16 5.47
C TYR A 249 -3.91 -0.01 6.92
N ILE A 250 -5.22 0.05 7.15
CA ILE A 250 -5.81 -0.22 8.47
C ILE A 250 -5.60 -1.69 8.88
N GLN A 251 -5.79 -2.64 7.96
CA GLN A 251 -5.51 -4.05 8.26
C GLN A 251 -4.01 -4.33 8.41
N GLU A 252 -3.16 -3.65 7.65
CA GLU A 252 -1.71 -3.71 7.83
C GLU A 252 -1.28 -3.22 9.21
N ALA A 253 -1.82 -2.08 9.67
CA ALA A 253 -1.55 -1.58 11.01
C ALA A 253 -1.95 -2.61 12.09
N LYS A 254 -3.11 -3.26 11.94
CA LYS A 254 -3.55 -4.34 12.85
C LYS A 254 -2.61 -5.55 12.81
N ARG A 255 -2.15 -5.98 11.63
CA ARG A 255 -1.17 -7.07 11.48
C ARG A 255 0.19 -6.74 12.12
N MET A 256 0.58 -5.48 12.10
CA MET A 256 1.77 -4.98 12.82
C MET A 256 1.58 -4.93 14.35
N GLY A 257 0.39 -5.29 14.86
CA GLY A 257 0.07 -5.28 16.28
C GLY A 257 -0.38 -3.91 16.80
N LEU A 258 -0.73 -2.97 15.91
CA LEU A 258 -1.23 -1.66 16.32
C LEU A 258 -2.73 -1.71 16.61
N ARG A 259 -3.13 -1.00 17.66
CA ARG A 259 -4.55 -0.78 17.97
C ARG A 259 -5.07 0.44 17.22
N VAL A 260 -6.05 0.23 16.35
CA VAL A 260 -6.73 1.32 15.65
C VAL A 260 -7.96 1.74 16.46
N LEU A 261 -8.00 3.00 16.89
CA LEU A 261 -9.10 3.58 17.64
C LEU A 261 -9.98 4.43 16.72
N LEU A 262 -11.30 4.29 16.90
CA LEU A 262 -12.30 5.16 16.29
C LEU A 262 -12.02 6.64 16.57
N PRO A 263 -12.53 7.56 15.72
CA PRO A 263 -12.40 8.98 15.96
C PRO A 263 -12.97 9.37 17.33
N SER A 264 -12.60 10.54 17.84
CA SER A 264 -13.17 11.12 19.05
C SER A 264 -13.14 12.64 18.97
N VAL A 265 -14.26 13.31 19.21
CA VAL A 265 -14.31 14.78 19.25
C VAL A 265 -13.36 15.37 20.31
N ASN A 266 -13.14 14.63 21.41
CA ASN A 266 -12.28 15.05 22.50
C ASN A 266 -10.79 14.67 22.33
N ARG A 267 -10.44 13.78 21.41
CA ARG A 267 -9.05 13.26 21.30
C ARG A 267 -8.47 13.24 19.88
N SER A 268 -9.30 13.15 18.84
CA SER A 268 -8.82 13.15 17.45
C SER A 268 -8.39 14.54 17.01
N THR A 269 -7.31 14.59 16.25
CA THR A 269 -6.94 15.73 15.41
C THR A 269 -7.69 15.67 14.08
N TYR A 270 -7.44 16.65 13.20
CA TYR A 270 -7.93 16.57 11.82
C TYR A 270 -7.33 15.35 11.11
N GLU A 271 -6.00 15.23 11.13
CA GLU A 271 -5.25 14.11 10.58
C GLU A 271 -5.26 12.89 11.51
N TYR A 272 -4.92 11.71 10.99
CA TYR A 272 -4.68 10.53 11.82
C TYR A 272 -3.48 10.80 12.71
N HIS A 273 -3.55 10.28 13.94
CA HIS A 273 -2.50 10.47 14.94
C HIS A 273 -2.03 9.14 15.48
N GLY A 274 -0.74 8.86 15.34
CA GLY A 274 -0.08 7.70 15.92
C GLY A 274 0.65 8.07 17.20
N PHE A 275 0.58 7.20 18.20
CA PHE A 275 1.35 7.29 19.44
C PHE A 275 1.47 5.90 20.05
N ASP A 276 2.65 5.56 20.57
CA ASP A 276 2.96 4.23 21.12
C ASP A 276 2.62 3.09 20.13
N LYS A 277 1.61 2.26 20.47
CA LYS A 277 1.08 1.18 19.64
C LYS A 277 -0.35 1.44 19.19
N VAL A 278 -0.71 2.71 19.06
CA VAL A 278 -2.08 3.15 18.81
C VAL A 278 -2.14 4.11 17.64
N ILE A 279 -3.13 3.91 16.77
CA ILE A 279 -3.52 4.88 15.75
C ILE A 279 -4.92 5.37 16.09
N ARG A 280 -5.07 6.68 16.32
CA ARG A 280 -6.36 7.33 16.40
C ARG A 280 -6.78 7.81 15.01
N ILE A 281 -7.95 7.38 14.57
CA ILE A 281 -8.54 7.88 13.31
C ILE A 281 -8.78 9.39 13.41
N GLY A 282 -8.27 10.12 12.43
CA GLY A 282 -8.46 11.56 12.30
C GLY A 282 -9.88 11.90 11.83
N LEU A 283 -10.36 13.09 12.18
CA LEU A 283 -11.68 13.57 11.73
C LEU A 283 -11.77 13.68 10.20
N MET A 284 -10.64 13.79 9.50
CA MET A 284 -10.57 13.79 8.03
C MET A 284 -11.10 12.50 7.39
N ALA A 285 -11.15 11.39 8.12
CA ALA A 285 -11.63 10.11 7.61
C ALA A 285 -13.16 10.05 7.46
N VAL A 286 -13.89 10.97 8.10
CA VAL A 286 -15.36 10.97 8.14
C VAL A 286 -15.90 11.61 6.85
N LYS A 287 -16.36 10.80 5.88
CA LYS A 287 -16.76 11.27 4.53
C LYS A 287 -17.79 12.40 4.52
N MET A 288 -18.73 12.39 5.46
CA MET A 288 -19.83 13.39 5.54
C MET A 288 -19.53 14.54 6.51
N LEU A 289 -18.29 14.66 7.00
CA LEU A 289 -17.87 15.78 7.84
C LEU A 289 -17.03 16.74 7.00
N SER A 290 -17.47 17.99 6.89
CA SER A 290 -16.72 18.99 6.16
C SER A 290 -15.38 19.29 6.84
N LYS A 291 -14.35 19.58 6.04
CA LYS A 291 -13.04 19.99 6.55
C LYS A 291 -13.14 21.20 7.48
N LYS A 292 -14.05 22.14 7.17
CA LYS A 292 -14.30 23.34 7.99
C LYS A 292 -14.84 22.96 9.37
N THR A 293 -15.84 22.08 9.44
CA THR A 293 -16.39 21.61 10.72
C THR A 293 -15.36 20.81 11.51
N ALA A 294 -14.63 19.89 10.89
CA ALA A 294 -13.58 19.14 11.55
C ALA A 294 -12.50 20.04 12.18
N GLN A 295 -12.05 21.07 11.44
CA GLN A 295 -11.10 22.06 11.97
C GLN A 295 -11.71 22.96 13.06
N LYS A 296 -12.99 23.30 12.95
CA LYS A 296 -13.72 24.06 13.97
C LYS A 296 -13.74 23.29 15.29
N ILE A 297 -14.10 22.00 15.26
CA ILE A 297 -14.11 21.11 16.43
C ILE A 297 -12.74 21.10 17.11
N VAL A 298 -11.67 20.90 16.34
CA VAL A 298 -10.31 20.84 16.91
C VAL A 298 -9.90 22.17 17.55
N ARG A 299 -10.06 23.29 16.84
CA ARG A 299 -9.67 24.63 17.32
C ARG A 299 -10.46 25.07 18.54
N GLU A 300 -11.76 24.80 18.53
CA GLU A 300 -12.64 25.15 19.64
C GLU A 300 -12.24 24.36 20.90
N ARG A 301 -11.99 23.04 20.77
CA ARG A 301 -11.50 22.20 21.86
C ARG A 301 -10.14 22.67 22.40
N GLU A 302 -9.21 23.05 21.53
CA GLU A 302 -7.89 23.56 21.94
C GLU A 302 -7.99 24.86 22.75
N LYS A 303 -8.96 25.72 22.42
CA LYS A 303 -9.18 27.00 23.09
C LYS A 303 -9.92 26.85 24.43
N ASN A 304 -10.95 26.02 24.48
CA ASN A 304 -11.92 25.99 25.58
C ASN A 304 -11.93 24.65 26.35
N GLY A 305 -11.04 23.72 26.02
CA GLY A 305 -10.95 22.41 26.67
C GLY A 305 -11.86 21.34 26.05
N VAL A 306 -11.92 20.16 26.68
CA VAL A 306 -12.72 19.04 26.20
C VAL A 306 -14.23 19.33 26.24
N TYR A 307 -14.99 18.71 25.35
CA TYR A 307 -16.45 18.71 25.38
C TYR A 307 -16.95 17.81 26.50
N GLN A 308 -17.88 18.28 27.32
CA GLN A 308 -18.40 17.52 28.45
C GLN A 308 -19.53 16.57 28.04
N ASN A 309 -20.42 17.02 27.15
CA ASN A 309 -21.57 16.26 26.67
C ASN A 309 -22.01 16.79 25.28
N LEU A 310 -23.09 16.21 24.75
CA LEU A 310 -23.61 16.59 23.43
C LEU A 310 -24.13 18.03 23.39
N HIS A 311 -24.76 18.51 24.46
CA HIS A 311 -25.24 19.90 24.56
C HIS A 311 -24.06 20.89 24.46
N ASP A 312 -23.04 20.72 25.31
CA ASP A 312 -21.82 21.54 25.31
C ASP A 312 -21.14 21.55 23.93
N PHE A 313 -21.08 20.38 23.27
CA PHE A 313 -20.58 20.29 21.89
C PHE A 313 -21.41 21.12 20.91
N LEU A 314 -22.74 20.99 20.93
CA LEU A 314 -23.64 21.69 20.00
C LEU A 314 -23.60 23.21 20.20
N GLU A 315 -23.60 23.66 21.44
CA GLU A 315 -23.53 25.08 21.81
C GLU A 315 -22.21 25.71 21.30
N ARG A 316 -21.08 25.08 21.61
CA ARG A 316 -19.74 25.60 21.29
C ARG A 316 -19.43 25.52 19.80
N THR A 317 -19.87 24.45 19.13
CA THR A 317 -19.53 24.22 17.72
C THR A 317 -20.61 24.65 16.74
N GLN A 318 -21.85 24.84 17.16
CA GLN A 318 -23.00 25.13 16.30
C GLN A 318 -23.06 24.22 15.05
N THR A 319 -22.68 22.95 15.23
CA THR A 319 -22.62 21.97 14.14
C THR A 319 -24.03 21.57 13.72
N GLY A 320 -24.24 21.34 12.42
CA GLY A 320 -25.54 20.93 11.87
C GLY A 320 -25.97 19.52 12.32
N TYR A 321 -27.23 19.17 12.07
CA TYR A 321 -27.80 17.88 12.47
C TYR A 321 -27.08 16.73 11.77
N GLU A 322 -26.87 16.85 10.46
CA GLU A 322 -26.30 15.79 9.62
C GLU A 322 -24.85 15.46 10.02
N GLU A 323 -24.00 16.48 10.15
CA GLU A 323 -22.60 16.29 10.57
C GLU A 323 -22.51 15.73 11.99
N THR A 324 -23.39 16.19 12.90
CA THR A 324 -23.44 15.68 14.28
C THR A 324 -23.91 14.23 14.33
N ALA A 325 -24.96 13.88 13.56
CA ALA A 325 -25.49 12.53 13.47
C ALA A 325 -24.41 11.55 12.98
N VAL A 326 -23.60 11.94 11.99
CA VAL A 326 -22.50 11.10 11.50
C VAL A 326 -21.41 10.92 12.55
N LEU A 327 -21.05 11.97 13.29
CA LEU A 327 -20.09 11.89 14.40
C LEU A 327 -20.57 10.96 15.52
N ILE A 328 -21.87 10.98 15.85
CA ILE A 328 -22.47 10.06 16.81
C ILE A 328 -22.38 8.63 16.28
N LYS A 329 -22.92 8.41 15.07
CA LYS A 329 -23.02 7.07 14.46
C LYS A 329 -21.66 6.39 14.35
N CYS A 330 -20.61 7.11 13.92
CA CYS A 330 -19.28 6.55 13.72
C CYS A 330 -18.44 6.39 15.00
N GLY A 331 -19.00 6.76 16.15
CA GLY A 331 -18.35 6.62 17.46
C GLY A 331 -17.47 7.77 17.88
N ALA A 332 -17.43 8.87 17.12
CA ALA A 332 -16.66 10.05 17.50
C ALA A 332 -17.14 10.69 18.82
N MET A 333 -18.37 10.42 19.23
CA MET A 333 -18.98 10.94 20.46
C MET A 333 -19.13 9.90 21.56
N ASP A 334 -18.56 8.69 21.41
CA ASP A 334 -18.60 7.63 22.43
C ASP A 334 -17.89 8.08 23.74
N CYS A 335 -17.04 9.11 23.68
CA CYS A 335 -16.40 9.70 24.85
C CYS A 335 -17.36 10.37 25.85
N PHE A 336 -18.63 10.59 25.49
CA PHE A 336 -19.64 11.13 26.41
C PHE A 336 -20.28 10.05 27.30
N GLY A 337 -19.88 8.79 27.18
CA GLY A 337 -20.35 7.70 28.05
C GLY A 337 -21.83 7.32 27.86
N LYS A 338 -22.46 7.77 26.76
CA LYS A 338 -23.82 7.41 26.37
C LYS A 338 -23.80 6.53 25.13
N THR A 339 -24.85 5.72 24.98
CA THR A 339 -25.04 4.86 23.81
C THR A 339 -25.27 5.71 22.57
N ARG A 340 -24.81 5.27 21.40
CA ARG A 340 -25.02 5.99 20.14
C ARG A 340 -26.53 6.20 19.85
N PRO A 341 -27.44 5.23 20.05
CA PRO A 341 -28.88 5.47 19.96
C PRO A 341 -29.41 6.54 20.92
N THR A 342 -28.91 6.57 22.17
CA THR A 342 -29.28 7.60 23.15
C THR A 342 -28.82 8.99 22.68
N LEU A 343 -27.58 9.11 22.21
CA LEU A 343 -27.05 10.36 21.66
C LEU A 343 -27.83 10.83 20.42
N MET A 344 -28.22 9.91 19.53
CA MET A 344 -29.07 10.23 18.37
C MET A 344 -30.43 10.80 18.79
N ARG A 345 -31.06 10.20 19.81
CA ARG A 345 -32.34 10.70 20.31
C ARG A 345 -32.21 12.05 21.02
N LEU A 346 -31.12 12.27 21.74
CA LEU A 346 -30.81 13.57 22.32
C LEU A 346 -30.61 14.63 21.23
N LEU A 347 -29.93 14.28 20.14
CA LEU A 347 -29.76 15.17 18.99
C LEU A 347 -31.12 15.61 18.42
N ASP A 348 -32.08 14.68 18.27
CA ASP A 348 -33.43 15.01 17.81
C ASP A 348 -34.14 16.00 18.74
N VAL A 349 -33.99 15.83 20.06
CA VAL A 349 -34.59 16.72 21.07
C VAL A 349 -33.99 18.12 20.96
N TYR A 350 -32.66 18.25 20.96
CA TYR A 350 -32.01 19.57 20.89
C TYR A 350 -32.30 20.31 19.58
N PHE A 351 -32.42 19.61 18.45
CA PHE A 351 -32.76 20.25 17.17
C PHE A 351 -34.24 20.58 17.04
N ARG A 352 -35.12 19.83 17.69
CA ARG A 352 -36.55 20.18 17.78
C ARG A 352 -36.79 21.39 18.68
N HIS A 353 -35.99 21.52 19.74
CA HIS A 353 -36.06 22.58 20.73
C HIS A 353 -34.79 23.45 20.68
N ARG A 354 -34.58 24.13 19.54
CA ARG A 354 -33.36 24.91 19.29
C ARG A 354 -33.15 26.05 20.30
N GLU A 355 -34.21 26.54 20.89
CA GLU A 355 -34.18 27.52 21.99
C GLU A 355 -33.38 27.03 23.19
N LEU A 356 -33.35 25.71 23.45
CA LEU A 356 -32.61 25.11 24.57
C LEU A 356 -31.10 25.17 24.38
N ILE A 357 -30.63 25.16 23.13
CA ILE A 357 -29.19 25.23 22.79
C ILE A 357 -28.75 26.64 22.40
N ASN A 358 -29.61 27.65 22.54
CA ASN A 358 -29.26 29.04 22.26
C ASN A 358 -28.45 29.62 23.44
N PRO A 359 -27.20 30.08 23.23
CA PRO A 359 -26.35 30.62 24.30
C PRO A 359 -27.00 31.72 25.13
N GLU A 360 -27.93 32.49 24.55
CA GLU A 360 -28.62 33.59 25.23
C GLU A 360 -29.64 33.12 26.28
N ASN A 361 -30.11 31.86 26.21
CA ASN A 361 -31.22 31.36 27.03
C ASN A 361 -30.87 30.12 27.87
N VAL A 362 -29.62 29.62 27.84
CA VAL A 362 -29.25 28.33 28.46
C VAL A 362 -29.52 28.30 29.96
N ASP A 363 -29.16 29.36 30.70
CA ASP A 363 -29.38 29.42 32.15
C ASP A 363 -30.87 29.35 32.52
N LEU A 364 -31.76 29.81 31.65
CA LEU A 364 -33.20 29.79 31.88
C LEU A 364 -33.79 28.38 31.72
N PHE A 365 -33.18 27.55 30.86
CA PHE A 365 -33.69 26.22 30.49
C PHE A 365 -32.85 25.05 31.01
N ALA A 366 -31.80 25.30 31.79
CA ALA A 366 -30.90 24.27 32.31
C ALA A 366 -31.63 23.14 33.09
N GLY A 367 -32.68 23.49 33.83
CA GLY A 367 -33.52 22.52 34.54
C GLY A 367 -34.31 21.60 33.60
N GLU A 368 -34.92 22.16 32.55
CA GLU A 368 -35.65 21.39 31.53
C GLU A 368 -34.73 20.49 30.72
N ILE A 369 -33.53 20.97 30.37
CA ILE A 369 -32.51 20.18 29.68
C ILE A 369 -32.11 18.96 30.52
N SER A 370 -31.83 19.16 31.81
CA SER A 370 -31.46 18.06 32.71
C SER A 370 -32.57 17.02 32.85
N GLU A 371 -33.83 17.45 32.91
CA GLU A 371 -34.97 16.52 32.94
C GLU A 371 -35.13 15.74 31.64
N LEU A 372 -35.01 16.41 30.49
CA LEU A 372 -35.12 15.78 29.18
C LEU A 372 -34.01 14.74 28.97
N GLU A 373 -32.77 15.08 29.32
CA GLU A 373 -31.63 14.16 29.20
C GLU A 373 -31.82 12.88 30.01
N LYS A 374 -32.40 12.97 31.21
CA LYS A 374 -32.71 11.80 32.06
C LYS A 374 -33.81 10.92 31.48
N LYS A 375 -34.78 11.49 30.76
CA LYS A 375 -35.92 10.77 30.18
C LYS A 375 -35.58 10.06 28.85
N VAL A 376 -34.45 10.38 28.23
CA VAL A 376 -34.10 9.96 26.86
C VAL A 376 -33.24 8.68 26.80
N GLU A 377 -32.88 8.08 27.93
CA GLU A 377 -32.06 6.85 27.94
C GLU A 377 -32.74 5.68 27.22
N THR A 378 -32.00 5.08 26.28
CA THR A 378 -32.44 3.92 25.51
C THR A 378 -31.74 2.66 26.01
N LYS A 379 -32.47 1.55 26.11
CA LYS A 379 -31.87 0.22 26.40
C LYS A 379 -31.23 -0.42 25.15
N THR A 380 -31.49 0.17 23.98
CA THR A 380 -31.01 -0.32 22.69
C THR A 380 -29.54 0.07 22.47
N GLN A 381 -28.76 -0.88 21.97
CA GLN A 381 -27.39 -0.69 21.52
C GLN A 381 -27.30 -1.14 20.07
N TYR A 382 -26.42 -0.50 19.30
CA TYR A 382 -26.10 -1.05 17.98
C TYR A 382 -25.37 -2.38 18.14
N SER A 383 -25.84 -3.37 17.39
CA SER A 383 -25.14 -4.63 17.17
C SER A 383 -23.77 -4.37 16.52
N ILE A 384 -22.88 -5.34 16.63
CA ILE A 384 -21.56 -5.26 15.96
C ILE A 384 -21.70 -5.12 14.44
N ASN A 385 -22.77 -5.66 13.86
CA ASN A 385 -23.05 -5.62 12.42
C ASN A 385 -23.44 -4.20 12.01
N GLU A 386 -24.36 -3.56 12.74
CA GLU A 386 -24.72 -2.16 12.52
C GLU A 386 -23.51 -1.23 12.72
N ILE A 387 -22.67 -1.48 13.72
CA ILE A 387 -21.44 -0.71 13.92
C ILE A 387 -20.53 -0.85 12.70
N CYS A 388 -20.27 -2.08 12.22
CA CYS A 388 -19.44 -2.29 11.04
C CYS A 388 -20.04 -1.67 9.78
N ALA A 389 -21.37 -1.65 9.67
CA ALA A 389 -22.07 -1.01 8.56
C ALA A 389 -21.81 0.49 8.53
N ILE A 390 -22.05 1.13 9.66
CA ILE A 390 -21.83 2.55 9.84
C ILE A 390 -20.35 2.90 9.62
N GLU A 391 -19.42 2.10 10.13
CA GLU A 391 -17.98 2.32 9.91
C GLU A 391 -17.63 2.26 8.43
N TYR A 392 -18.15 1.28 7.69
CA TYR A 392 -17.89 1.19 6.26
C TYR A 392 -18.51 2.36 5.48
N GLU A 393 -19.74 2.75 5.77
CA GLU A 393 -20.39 3.92 5.16
C GLU A 393 -19.58 5.19 5.45
N THR A 394 -19.15 5.36 6.70
CA THR A 394 -18.48 6.58 7.17
C THR A 394 -17.03 6.69 6.69
N PHE A 395 -16.27 5.60 6.76
CA PHE A 395 -14.81 5.59 6.52
C PHE A 395 -14.42 4.91 5.21
N GLY A 396 -15.29 4.05 4.66
CA GLY A 396 -14.96 3.14 3.56
C GLY A 396 -14.26 1.84 4.00
N TYR A 397 -14.17 1.59 5.30
CA TYR A 397 -13.55 0.39 5.89
C TYR A 397 -14.06 0.11 7.30
N MET A 398 -13.93 -1.14 7.75
CA MET A 398 -14.33 -1.58 9.08
C MET A 398 -13.13 -1.55 10.05
N VAL A 399 -13.34 -0.91 11.19
CA VAL A 399 -12.35 -0.76 12.28
C VAL A 399 -12.62 -1.77 13.37
N SER A 400 -13.88 -1.97 13.75
CA SER A 400 -14.26 -2.87 14.84
C SER A 400 -14.04 -4.34 14.51
N ARG A 401 -14.25 -4.76 13.25
CA ARG A 401 -14.06 -6.14 12.82
C ARG A 401 -13.46 -6.24 11.41
N HIS A 402 -12.75 -7.31 11.10
CA HIS A 402 -12.34 -7.59 9.73
C HIS A 402 -13.52 -8.24 8.98
N PRO A 403 -13.79 -7.93 7.70
CA PRO A 403 -14.91 -8.51 6.95
C PRO A 403 -14.97 -10.04 6.99
N LEU A 404 -13.83 -10.72 6.85
CA LEU A 404 -13.74 -12.18 6.98
C LEU A 404 -14.16 -12.75 8.34
N ASN A 405 -14.23 -11.96 9.42
CA ASN A 405 -14.69 -12.49 10.70
C ASN A 405 -16.17 -12.90 10.65
N PHE A 406 -16.98 -12.35 9.73
CA PHE A 406 -18.36 -12.80 9.51
C PHE A 406 -18.44 -14.21 8.90
N PHE A 407 -17.31 -14.75 8.43
CA PHE A 407 -17.19 -16.03 7.77
C PHE A 407 -16.42 -17.07 8.61
N GLU A 408 -16.10 -16.77 9.88
CA GLU A 408 -15.32 -17.65 10.77
C GLU A 408 -15.87 -19.08 10.84
N ARG A 409 -17.17 -19.24 11.04
CA ARG A 409 -17.83 -20.56 11.09
C ARG A 409 -17.65 -21.36 9.79
N TYR A 410 -17.70 -20.68 8.65
CA TYR A 410 -17.46 -21.32 7.35
C TYR A 410 -15.99 -21.74 7.22
N ILE A 411 -15.06 -20.85 7.60
CA ILE A 411 -13.61 -21.08 7.53
C ILE A 411 -13.20 -22.30 8.37
N GLU A 412 -13.70 -22.40 9.60
CA GLU A 412 -13.39 -23.49 10.53
C GLU A 412 -13.87 -24.86 10.05
N ARG A 413 -14.99 -24.91 9.31
CA ARG A 413 -15.60 -26.16 8.84
C ARG A 413 -15.06 -26.68 7.51
N ASN A 414 -14.34 -25.86 6.74
CA ASN A 414 -14.06 -26.13 5.32
C ASN A 414 -12.58 -26.35 4.95
N ASP A 415 -11.73 -26.72 5.92
CA ASP A 415 -10.28 -26.97 5.73
C ASP A 415 -9.59 -25.84 4.93
N ILE A 416 -9.83 -24.60 5.35
CA ILE A 416 -9.28 -23.41 4.69
C ILE A 416 -7.87 -23.14 5.20
N LEU A 417 -6.90 -23.19 4.30
CA LEU A 417 -5.51 -22.87 4.59
C LEU A 417 -5.34 -21.36 4.84
N LYS A 418 -4.62 -21.05 5.92
CA LYS A 418 -4.25 -19.68 6.31
C LYS A 418 -3.10 -19.16 5.45
N ALA A 419 -3.11 -17.88 5.11
CA ALA A 419 -2.09 -17.23 4.27
C ALA A 419 -0.67 -17.41 4.83
N LYS A 420 -0.50 -17.34 6.16
CA LYS A 420 0.80 -17.56 6.81
C LYS A 420 1.39 -18.96 6.58
N ASP A 421 0.55 -19.97 6.31
CA ASP A 421 0.95 -21.37 6.15
C ASP A 421 1.10 -21.78 4.67
N MET A 422 0.68 -20.91 3.74
CA MET A 422 0.85 -21.09 2.29
C MET A 422 2.28 -21.45 1.88
N PRO A 423 3.35 -20.83 2.41
CA PRO A 423 4.72 -21.17 2.03
C PRO A 423 5.13 -22.63 2.23
N LYS A 424 4.46 -23.35 3.16
CA LYS A 424 4.76 -24.75 3.47
C LYS A 424 4.08 -25.75 2.53
N MET A 425 3.24 -25.25 1.62
CA MET A 425 2.38 -26.05 0.75
C MET A 425 2.81 -25.99 -0.72
N ASP A 426 4.07 -25.67 -1.00
CA ASP A 426 4.59 -25.58 -2.37
C ASP A 426 4.28 -26.84 -3.20
N GLY A 427 3.77 -26.65 -4.42
CA GLY A 427 3.33 -27.71 -5.33
C GLY A 427 2.05 -28.44 -4.90
N LYS A 428 1.46 -28.14 -3.74
CA LYS A 428 0.24 -28.79 -3.26
C LYS A 428 -1.01 -28.00 -3.66
N ARG A 429 -2.11 -28.73 -3.84
CA ARG A 429 -3.44 -28.17 -4.02
C ARG A 429 -4.02 -27.77 -2.66
N VAL A 430 -4.51 -26.54 -2.56
CA VAL A 430 -5.03 -25.96 -1.31
C VAL A 430 -6.32 -25.19 -1.56
N LYS A 431 -7.09 -24.94 -0.49
CA LYS A 431 -8.26 -24.06 -0.48
C LYS A 431 -7.97 -22.88 0.44
N MET A 432 -8.20 -21.66 -0.04
CA MET A 432 -7.91 -20.43 0.70
C MET A 432 -9.09 -19.47 0.58
N ILE A 433 -9.26 -18.63 1.60
CA ILE A 433 -10.22 -17.52 1.57
C ILE A 433 -9.44 -16.20 1.64
N GLY A 434 -9.87 -15.20 0.89
CA GLY A 434 -9.19 -13.90 0.88
C GLY A 434 -10.14 -12.74 0.62
N TRP A 435 -9.91 -11.65 1.35
CA TRP A 435 -10.54 -10.36 1.12
C TRP A 435 -9.73 -9.54 0.12
N PHE A 436 -10.40 -8.80 -0.75
CA PHE A 436 -9.74 -8.05 -1.81
C PHE A 436 -8.87 -6.90 -1.29
N MET A 437 -7.61 -6.85 -1.73
CA MET A 437 -6.72 -5.70 -1.52
C MET A 437 -6.53 -4.88 -2.80
N THR A 438 -6.18 -5.54 -3.90
CA THR A 438 -5.95 -4.93 -5.21
C THR A 438 -5.98 -5.98 -6.32
N SER A 439 -5.99 -5.54 -7.57
CA SER A 439 -5.80 -6.45 -8.70
C SER A 439 -5.04 -5.80 -9.84
N LYS A 440 -4.43 -6.64 -10.67
CA LYS A 440 -3.75 -6.21 -11.89
C LYS A 440 -4.11 -7.12 -13.05
N ARG A 441 -4.68 -6.54 -14.10
CA ARG A 441 -4.94 -7.22 -15.37
C ARG A 441 -3.71 -7.11 -16.27
N ILE A 442 -3.29 -8.23 -16.86
CA ILE A 442 -2.13 -8.31 -17.75
C ILE A 442 -2.51 -9.06 -19.01
N LYS A 443 -1.92 -8.69 -20.15
CA LYS A 443 -2.02 -9.46 -21.40
C LYS A 443 -0.78 -10.37 -21.51
N THR A 444 -1.00 -11.64 -21.84
CA THR A 444 0.07 -12.58 -22.13
C THR A 444 0.74 -12.23 -23.48
N LYS A 445 1.86 -12.90 -23.79
CA LYS A 445 2.53 -12.78 -25.10
C LYS A 445 1.61 -13.12 -26.28
N LYS A 446 0.60 -13.97 -26.05
CA LYS A 446 -0.42 -14.33 -27.05
C LYS A 446 -1.57 -13.33 -27.15
N GLY A 447 -1.56 -12.27 -26.35
CA GLY A 447 -2.62 -11.25 -26.28
C GLY A 447 -3.79 -11.63 -25.36
N GLU A 448 -3.84 -12.86 -24.85
CA GLU A 448 -4.89 -13.33 -23.95
C GLU A 448 -4.79 -12.64 -22.58
N ILE A 449 -5.92 -12.44 -21.91
CA ILE A 449 -5.98 -11.70 -20.66
C ILE A 449 -5.84 -12.64 -19.47
N MET A 450 -4.98 -12.28 -18.53
CA MET A 450 -4.91 -12.88 -17.20
C MET A 450 -5.06 -11.81 -16.11
N LYS A 451 -5.37 -12.22 -14.88
CA LYS A 451 -5.54 -11.32 -13.74
C LYS A 451 -4.77 -11.81 -12.52
N PHE A 452 -4.11 -10.90 -11.84
CA PHE A 452 -3.55 -11.09 -10.50
C PHE A 452 -4.49 -10.45 -9.49
N LEU A 453 -4.79 -11.17 -8.41
CA LEU A 453 -5.50 -10.67 -7.23
C LEU A 453 -4.55 -10.70 -6.05
N SER A 454 -4.41 -9.58 -5.34
CA SER A 454 -3.77 -9.57 -4.02
C SER A 454 -4.86 -9.60 -2.99
N LEU A 455 -4.77 -10.57 -2.08
CA LEU A 455 -5.79 -10.86 -1.09
C LEU A 455 -5.18 -10.89 0.31
N GLU A 456 -6.02 -10.64 1.31
CA GLU A 456 -5.66 -10.77 2.72
C GLU A 456 -6.61 -11.70 3.46
N ASP A 457 -6.07 -12.43 4.44
CA ASP A 457 -6.84 -13.12 5.44
C ASP A 457 -6.50 -12.59 6.86
N LEU A 458 -7.05 -13.23 7.89
CA LEU A 458 -6.80 -12.83 9.28
C LEU A 458 -5.35 -13.07 9.75
N THR A 459 -4.50 -13.70 8.94
CA THR A 459 -3.13 -14.09 9.26
C THR A 459 -2.06 -13.44 8.40
N GLY A 460 -2.40 -12.95 7.21
CA GLY A 460 -1.43 -12.39 6.28
C GLY A 460 -2.03 -12.04 4.92
N THR A 461 -1.16 -11.85 3.94
CA THR A 461 -1.51 -11.50 2.57
C THR A 461 -0.96 -12.54 1.60
N PHE A 462 -1.68 -12.83 0.53
CA PHE A 462 -1.24 -13.75 -0.51
C PHE A 462 -1.68 -13.26 -1.90
N GLU A 463 -0.97 -13.74 -2.92
CA GLU A 463 -1.25 -13.41 -4.31
C GLU A 463 -1.90 -14.59 -5.01
N ALA A 464 -2.89 -14.32 -5.85
CA ALA A 464 -3.60 -15.32 -6.62
C ALA A 464 -3.54 -14.96 -8.12
N VAL A 465 -3.18 -15.95 -8.95
CA VAL A 465 -3.06 -15.77 -10.40
C VAL A 465 -4.18 -16.54 -11.12
N LEU A 466 -4.92 -15.82 -11.95
CA LEU A 466 -5.95 -16.35 -12.83
C LEU A 466 -5.44 -16.31 -14.27
N PHE A 467 -4.94 -17.45 -14.75
CA PHE A 467 -4.53 -17.62 -16.14
C PHE A 467 -5.73 -17.50 -17.09
N PRO A 468 -5.51 -17.21 -18.40
CA PRO A 468 -6.58 -16.84 -19.31
C PRO A 468 -7.75 -17.81 -19.35
N LYS A 469 -7.47 -19.13 -19.37
CA LYS A 469 -8.49 -20.17 -19.36
C LYS A 469 -9.40 -20.09 -18.13
N VAL A 470 -8.86 -19.81 -16.95
CA VAL A 470 -9.66 -19.70 -15.72
C VAL A 470 -10.34 -18.34 -15.67
N TYR A 471 -9.58 -17.28 -15.95
CA TYR A 471 -10.08 -15.91 -15.91
C TYR A 471 -11.30 -15.69 -16.82
N SER A 472 -11.32 -16.27 -18.02
CA SER A 472 -12.47 -16.12 -18.93
C SER A 472 -13.79 -16.63 -18.36
N HIS A 473 -13.76 -17.58 -17.41
CA HIS A 473 -14.95 -18.17 -16.80
C HIS A 473 -15.39 -17.48 -15.51
N VAL A 474 -14.53 -16.68 -14.88
CA VAL A 474 -14.78 -16.06 -13.56
C VAL A 474 -14.55 -14.55 -13.57
N ALA A 475 -14.43 -13.93 -14.75
CA ALA A 475 -14.03 -12.54 -14.90
C ALA A 475 -14.98 -11.58 -14.16
N ASP A 476 -16.28 -11.83 -14.27
CA ASP A 476 -17.37 -11.15 -13.57
C ASP A 476 -17.24 -11.27 -12.04
N LEU A 477 -16.95 -12.47 -11.53
CA LEU A 477 -16.74 -12.69 -10.09
C LEU A 477 -15.56 -11.86 -9.54
N THR A 478 -14.53 -11.63 -10.35
CA THR A 478 -13.37 -10.81 -9.94
C THR A 478 -13.65 -9.30 -9.87
N MET A 479 -14.89 -8.85 -10.07
CA MET A 479 -15.32 -7.46 -9.90
C MET A 479 -15.76 -7.14 -8.46
N SER A 480 -16.13 -8.16 -7.68
CA SER A 480 -16.51 -8.01 -6.27
C SER A 480 -15.32 -7.60 -5.37
N MET A 481 -15.60 -7.20 -4.14
CA MET A 481 -14.58 -7.07 -3.08
C MET A 481 -14.29 -8.41 -2.37
N GLY A 482 -15.00 -9.47 -2.75
CA GLY A 482 -14.97 -10.76 -2.07
C GLY A 482 -16.00 -10.84 -0.94
N PRO A 483 -15.88 -11.83 -0.04
CA PRO A 483 -14.72 -12.69 0.12
C PRO A 483 -14.60 -13.74 -0.99
N TYR A 484 -13.36 -13.92 -1.47
CA TYR A 484 -13.04 -14.89 -2.50
C TYR A 484 -12.68 -16.23 -1.87
N LEU A 485 -13.34 -17.29 -2.33
CA LEU A 485 -12.95 -18.67 -2.07
C LEU A 485 -12.17 -19.20 -3.26
N LEU A 486 -10.91 -19.55 -3.03
CA LEU A 486 -9.99 -19.96 -4.08
C LEU A 486 -9.54 -21.40 -3.84
N GLN A 487 -9.51 -22.19 -4.89
CA GLN A 487 -8.87 -23.50 -4.92
C GLN A 487 -7.82 -23.50 -6.03
N GLY A 488 -6.62 -23.99 -5.71
CA GLY A 488 -5.53 -23.96 -6.66
C GLY A 488 -4.26 -24.61 -6.14
N ILE A 489 -3.19 -24.49 -6.92
CA ILE A 489 -1.86 -25.04 -6.60
C ILE A 489 -0.95 -23.90 -6.13
N VAL A 490 -0.25 -24.09 -5.03
CA VAL A 490 0.75 -23.12 -4.55
C VAL A 490 2.01 -23.19 -5.42
N ASP A 491 2.45 -22.04 -5.94
CA ASP A 491 3.70 -21.86 -6.68
C ASP A 491 4.59 -20.84 -5.96
N MET A 492 5.62 -21.35 -5.28
CA MET A 492 6.59 -20.54 -4.56
C MET A 492 7.75 -20.05 -5.44
N GLU A 493 8.01 -20.68 -6.58
CA GLU A 493 9.13 -20.34 -7.46
C GLU A 493 8.89 -19.02 -8.21
N ASN A 494 7.67 -18.79 -8.70
CA ASN A 494 7.33 -17.67 -9.58
C ASN A 494 6.69 -16.45 -8.89
N GLY A 495 6.61 -16.44 -7.56
CA GLY A 495 6.24 -15.21 -6.85
C GLY A 495 5.36 -15.36 -5.62
N PHE A 496 5.34 -16.53 -4.97
CA PHE A 496 4.48 -16.80 -3.81
C PHE A 496 3.00 -16.68 -4.19
N ASN A 497 2.60 -17.36 -5.27
CA ASN A 497 1.28 -17.24 -5.86
C ASN A 497 0.45 -18.51 -5.68
N LEU A 498 -0.87 -18.36 -5.56
CA LEU A 498 -1.83 -19.43 -5.74
C LEU A 498 -2.25 -19.44 -7.21
N VAL A 499 -1.89 -20.50 -7.94
CA VAL A 499 -2.38 -20.73 -9.30
C VAL A 499 -3.81 -21.23 -9.21
N VAL A 500 -4.76 -20.32 -9.46
CA VAL A 500 -6.18 -20.56 -9.24
C VAL A 500 -6.73 -21.51 -10.29
N GLU A 501 -7.35 -22.60 -9.83
CA GLU A 501 -8.10 -23.54 -10.67
C GLU A 501 -9.61 -23.28 -10.58
N LYS A 502 -10.10 -22.89 -9.40
CA LYS A 502 -11.51 -22.52 -9.16
C LYS A 502 -11.57 -21.27 -8.28
N LEU A 503 -12.51 -20.39 -8.60
CA LEU A 503 -12.83 -19.20 -7.81
C LEU A 503 -14.33 -19.12 -7.63
N ALA A 504 -14.76 -18.83 -6.41
CA ALA A 504 -16.12 -18.43 -6.08
C ALA A 504 -16.07 -17.15 -5.23
N VAL A 505 -17.13 -16.34 -5.31
CA VAL A 505 -17.37 -15.27 -4.34
C VAL A 505 -18.38 -15.84 -3.35
N LEU A 506 -18.05 -15.80 -2.07
CA LEU A 506 -18.97 -16.25 -1.04
C LEU A 506 -19.99 -15.16 -0.80
N SER A 507 -21.24 -15.41 -1.20
CA SER A 507 -22.35 -14.61 -0.70
C SER A 507 -22.80 -15.15 0.66
N ALA A 508 -23.28 -14.24 1.50
CA ALA A 508 -23.82 -14.61 2.78
C ALA A 508 -25.06 -15.53 2.67
N LYS A 509 -25.88 -15.32 1.64
CA LYS A 509 -27.10 -16.09 1.38
C LYS A 509 -26.81 -17.55 1.04
N GLU A 510 -25.76 -17.82 0.28
CA GLU A 510 -25.33 -19.19 -0.06
C GLU A 510 -24.76 -19.94 1.15
N ILE A 511 -24.10 -19.21 2.07
CA ILE A 511 -23.55 -19.80 3.29
C ILE A 511 -24.66 -20.26 4.23
N ASN A 512 -25.70 -19.44 4.46
CA ASN A 512 -26.84 -19.85 5.29
C ASN A 512 -27.49 -21.13 4.75
N VAL A 513 -27.72 -21.22 3.44
CA VAL A 513 -28.27 -22.43 2.82
C VAL A 513 -27.35 -23.66 3.00
N SER A 514 -26.03 -23.48 2.94
CA SER A 514 -25.07 -24.57 3.17
C SER A 514 -25.02 -25.02 4.64
N LEU A 515 -25.03 -24.07 5.57
CA LEU A 515 -24.99 -24.35 7.01
C LEU A 515 -26.31 -24.95 7.50
N GLU A 516 -27.45 -24.54 6.93
CA GLU A 516 -28.78 -25.10 7.24
C GLU A 516 -28.93 -26.53 6.70
N LYS A 517 -28.41 -26.82 5.50
CA LYS A 517 -28.41 -28.18 4.94
C LYS A 517 -27.61 -29.16 5.81
N ASP A 518 -26.42 -28.77 6.26
CA ASP A 518 -25.61 -29.60 7.16
C ASP A 518 -26.22 -29.75 8.56
N SER A 519 -27.03 -28.77 9.01
CA SER A 519 -27.74 -28.83 10.30
C SER A 519 -29.00 -29.70 10.25
N SER A 520 -29.68 -29.75 9.09
CA SER A 520 -30.88 -30.58 8.94
C SER A 520 -30.56 -32.07 8.76
N GLU A 521 -29.33 -32.41 8.38
CA GLU A 521 -28.80 -33.78 8.40
C GLU A 521 -28.38 -34.25 9.82
N ASN A 522 -28.27 -33.35 10.80
CA ASN A 522 -27.99 -33.65 12.21
C ASN A 522 -29.14 -33.16 13.12
N GLN A 523 -30.25 -33.91 13.17
CA GLN A 523 -31.31 -33.63 14.15
C GLN A 523 -30.87 -34.00 15.57
N TYR A 524 -30.73 -33.00 16.46
CA TYR A 524 -31.27 -33.05 17.83
C TYR A 524 -31.32 -31.65 18.50
N PHE A 525 -32.31 -31.49 19.38
CA PHE A 525 -32.91 -30.26 19.92
C PHE A 525 -32.00 -29.25 20.66
N GLY A 526 -32.29 -27.98 20.43
CA GLY A 526 -31.98 -26.84 21.30
C GLY A 526 -32.26 -25.55 20.54
N ASP A 527 -32.99 -24.60 21.14
CA ASP A 527 -33.25 -23.28 20.55
C ASP A 527 -31.91 -22.57 20.28
N VAL A 528 -31.40 -22.72 19.05
CA VAL A 528 -30.28 -21.91 18.56
C VAL A 528 -30.89 -20.62 18.02
N GLU A 529 -30.47 -19.48 18.56
CA GLU A 529 -30.80 -18.15 18.07
C GLU A 529 -30.74 -18.14 16.54
N LYS A 530 -31.90 -17.93 15.90
CA LYS A 530 -31.99 -17.70 14.46
C LYS A 530 -31.20 -16.44 14.15
N ILE A 531 -30.15 -16.59 13.36
CA ILE A 531 -29.39 -15.50 12.76
C ILE A 531 -30.37 -14.64 11.94
N THR A 532 -30.47 -13.35 12.27
CA THR A 532 -31.36 -12.42 11.55
C THR A 532 -30.76 -12.07 10.19
N GLU A 533 -31.60 -11.97 9.15
CA GLU A 533 -31.20 -11.62 7.77
C GLU A 533 -30.37 -10.31 7.66
N GLU A 534 -30.40 -9.48 8.72
CA GLU A 534 -29.66 -8.23 8.88
C GLU A 534 -28.13 -8.42 9.02
N GLU A 535 -27.64 -9.57 9.51
CA GLU A 535 -26.20 -9.81 9.74
C GLU A 535 -25.37 -9.81 8.45
N PHE A 536 -26.03 -9.97 7.31
CA PHE A 536 -25.42 -10.35 6.04
C PHE A 536 -25.69 -9.36 4.91
N ALA A 537 -26.75 -8.55 5.02
CA ALA A 537 -27.09 -7.50 4.07
C ALA A 537 -25.97 -6.45 3.91
N LEU A 538 -25.12 -6.30 4.93
CA LEU A 538 -24.00 -5.37 4.89
C LEU A 538 -22.93 -5.76 3.87
N VAL A 539 -22.60 -7.05 3.72
CA VAL A 539 -21.53 -7.48 2.80
C VAL A 539 -22.00 -7.39 1.35
N ASP A 540 -23.26 -7.75 1.09
CA ASP A 540 -23.88 -7.68 -0.24
C ASP A 540 -24.16 -6.22 -0.70
N SER A 541 -24.27 -5.25 0.23
CA SER A 541 -24.47 -3.83 -0.10
C SER A 541 -23.18 -3.08 -0.48
N LEU A 542 -22.00 -3.61 -0.10
CA LEU A 542 -20.68 -3.04 -0.47
C LEU A 542 -20.41 -3.11 -1.99
N ASP A 543 -21.18 -3.93 -2.71
CA ASP A 543 -20.97 -4.32 -4.11
C ASP A 543 -21.40 -3.23 -5.11
N LYS A 544 -22.41 -2.40 -4.78
CA LYS A 544 -23.10 -1.56 -5.78
C LYS A 544 -22.42 -0.21 -6.07
N GLU A 545 -21.75 0.41 -5.10
CA GLU A 545 -21.15 1.75 -5.30
C GLU A 545 -19.84 1.73 -6.11
N LYS A 546 -19.03 0.66 -5.99
CA LYS A 546 -17.74 0.56 -6.71
C LYS A 546 -17.89 0.28 -8.21
N ILE A 547 -19.01 -0.31 -8.63
CA ILE A 547 -19.34 -0.54 -10.06
C ILE A 547 -19.33 0.79 -10.83
N ARG A 548 -19.71 1.90 -10.19
CA ARG A 548 -19.77 3.22 -10.82
C ARG A 548 -18.39 3.87 -10.99
N THR A 549 -17.45 3.62 -10.08
CA THR A 549 -16.10 4.19 -10.12
C THR A 549 -15.14 3.36 -10.99
N ALA A 550 -15.29 2.04 -11.02
CA ALA A 550 -14.43 1.13 -11.81
C ALA A 550 -14.63 1.25 -13.34
N TYR A 551 -15.72 1.88 -13.80
CA TYR A 551 -15.97 2.16 -15.22
C TYR A 551 -15.69 3.62 -15.64
N LEU A 552 -15.35 4.52 -14.70
CA LEU A 552 -15.10 5.93 -14.98
C LEU A 552 -13.67 6.40 -14.64
N GLY A 553 -12.72 5.48 -14.49
CA GLY A 553 -11.29 5.79 -14.33
C GLY A 553 -10.40 4.57 -14.51
#